data_AF-A0A966Z5F6-F1
#
_entry.id   AF-A0A966Z5F6-F1
#
_cell.length_a   1.000
_cell.length_b   1.000
_cell.length_c   1.000
_cell.angle_alpha   90.00
_cell.angle_beta   90.00
_cell.angle_gamma   90.00
#
_symmetry.space_group_name_H-M   'P 1'
#
loop_
_entity.id
_entity.type
_entity.pdbx_description
1 polymer ?
#
loop_
_entity_poly.entity_id
_entity_poly.type
_entity_poly.pdbx_seq_one_letter_code
_entity_poly.pdbx_strand_id
1 'polypeptide(L)'
;MDVLPILFRFLHIISAVTLVGGVLAWVYGFLPGLAALSADSRAKVENAAAAAWRPLVLTSIVGLLVSGSWNFLTNFLHREGLSRGWHPVFGVKILLVLHVFAVALLATKPGNTKRGRQLTGIAVSGMLIILLSAVLRILSK
;
A
#
# COMPACT_ATOMS: atom_id res chain seq x y z
N MET A 1 -23.25 -18.69 8.12
CA MET A 1 -22.16 -17.70 8.18
C MET A 1 -22.06 -17.05 6.81
N ASP A 2 -22.08 -15.73 6.74
CA ASP A 2 -21.86 -15.04 5.47
C ASP A 2 -20.37 -15.12 5.09
N VAL A 3 -20.07 -15.71 3.95
CA VAL A 3 -18.70 -15.93 3.46
C VAL A 3 -18.12 -14.66 2.86
N LEU A 4 -18.98 -13.75 2.39
CA LEU A 4 -18.56 -12.57 1.64
C LEU A 4 -17.70 -11.59 2.46
N PRO A 5 -18.02 -11.25 3.73
CA PRO A 5 -17.15 -10.41 4.57
C PRO A 5 -15.77 -11.02 4.81
N ILE A 6 -15.68 -12.34 4.92
CA ILE A 6 -14.42 -13.06 5.10
C ILE A 6 -13.56 -12.92 3.85
N LEU A 7 -14.14 -13.11 2.66
CA LEU A 7 -13.44 -12.97 1.39
C LEU A 7 -12.91 -11.55 1.17
N PHE A 8 -13.74 -10.52 1.43
CA PHE A 8 -13.29 -9.13 1.28
C PHE A 8 -12.18 -8.77 2.27
N ARG A 9 -12.25 -9.27 3.50
CA ARG A 9 -11.17 -9.09 4.48
C ARG A 9 -9.89 -9.79 4.04
N PHE A 10 -10.00 -11.02 3.55
CA PHE A 10 -8.85 -11.77 3.03
C PHE A 10 -8.21 -11.05 1.83
N LEU A 11 -9.02 -10.62 0.85
CA LEU A 11 -8.59 -9.83 -0.29
C LEU A 11 -7.88 -8.55 0.14
N HIS A 12 -8.46 -7.80 1.09
CA HIS A 12 -7.85 -6.57 1.58
C HIS A 12 -6.47 -6.82 2.19
N ILE A 13 -6.35 -7.83 3.05
CA ILE A 13 -5.10 -8.18 3.74
C ILE A 13 -4.05 -8.63 2.73
N ILE A 14 -4.38 -9.55 1.82
CA ILE A 14 -3.39 -10.06 0.87
C ILE A 14 -2.90 -8.97 -0.07
N SER A 15 -3.79 -8.07 -0.52
CA SER A 15 -3.39 -6.92 -1.34
C SER A 15 -2.52 -5.92 -0.57
N ALA A 16 -2.84 -5.63 0.70
CA ALA A 16 -2.03 -4.76 1.56
C ALA A 16 -0.63 -5.35 1.78
N VAL A 17 -0.56 -6.64 2.14
CA VAL A 17 0.70 -7.36 2.39
C VAL A 17 1.55 -7.44 1.12
N THR A 18 0.94 -7.74 -0.03
CA THR A 18 1.67 -7.81 -1.30
C THR A 18 2.27 -6.46 -1.67
N LEU A 19 1.50 -5.37 -1.57
CA LEU A 19 1.95 -4.03 -1.94
C LEU A 19 2.99 -3.49 -0.95
N VAL A 20 2.65 -3.41 0.34
CA VAL A 20 3.53 -2.83 1.36
C VAL A 20 4.72 -3.75 1.64
N GLY A 21 4.49 -5.07 1.76
CA GLY A 21 5.55 -6.05 1.95
C GLY A 21 6.53 -6.09 0.77
N GLY A 22 6.02 -6.03 -0.47
CA GLY A 22 6.86 -5.92 -1.66
C GLY A 22 7.75 -4.67 -1.63
N VAL A 23 7.22 -3.52 -1.21
CA VAL A 23 8.00 -2.28 -1.03
C VAL A 23 9.08 -2.46 0.04
N LEU A 24 8.77 -3.06 1.19
CA LEU A 24 9.75 -3.28 2.26
C LEU A 24 10.88 -4.21 1.80
N ALA A 25 10.53 -5.32 1.16
CA ALA A 25 11.51 -6.25 0.58
C ALA A 25 12.40 -5.53 -0.47
N TRP A 26 11.81 -4.62 -1.25
CA TRP A 26 12.54 -3.81 -2.20
C TRP A 26 13.52 -2.85 -1.52
N VAL A 27 13.06 -2.09 -0.52
CA VAL A 27 13.86 -1.06 0.16
C VAL A 27 14.97 -1.67 1.00
N TYR A 28 14.67 -2.73 1.77
CA TYR A 28 15.61 -3.29 2.74
C TYR A 28 16.42 -4.48 2.22
N GLY A 29 15.96 -5.15 1.16
CA GLY A 29 16.67 -6.27 0.55
C GLY A 29 17.24 -5.91 -0.82
N PHE A 30 16.37 -5.56 -1.76
CA PHE A 30 16.75 -5.41 -3.17
C PHE A 30 17.68 -4.22 -3.44
N LEU A 31 17.33 -3.00 -3.02
CA LEU A 31 18.14 -1.81 -3.27
C LEU A 31 19.56 -1.91 -2.68
N PRO A 32 19.76 -2.35 -1.43
CA PRO A 32 21.10 -2.60 -0.89
C PRO A 32 21.86 -3.65 -1.71
N GLY A 33 21.20 -4.74 -2.12
CA GLY A 33 21.82 -5.79 -2.94
C GLY A 33 22.32 -5.28 -4.30
N LEU A 34 21.64 -4.29 -4.89
CA LEU A 34 22.07 -3.66 -6.14
C LEU A 34 23.35 -2.82 -5.99
N ALA A 35 23.77 -2.47 -4.76
CA ALA A 35 24.97 -1.67 -4.53
C ALA A 35 26.26 -2.36 -5.02
N ALA A 36 26.27 -3.70 -5.05
CA ALA A 36 27.40 -4.50 -5.52
C ALA A 36 27.56 -4.50 -7.06
N LEU A 37 26.56 -4.02 -7.81
CA LEU A 37 26.58 -4.01 -9.27
C LEU A 37 27.16 -2.72 -9.83
N SER A 38 27.71 -2.80 -11.05
CA SER A 38 28.06 -1.63 -11.86
C SER A 38 26.82 -0.77 -12.15
N ALA A 39 27.01 0.52 -12.46
CA ALA A 39 25.90 1.44 -12.70
C ALA A 39 24.96 0.99 -13.83
N ASP A 40 25.53 0.48 -14.92
CA ASP A 40 24.75 -0.03 -16.07
C ASP A 40 23.94 -1.28 -15.70
N SER A 41 24.58 -2.27 -15.05
CA SER A 41 23.91 -3.49 -14.61
C SER A 41 22.84 -3.21 -13.56
N ARG A 42 23.11 -2.29 -12.62
CA ARG A 42 22.15 -1.83 -11.62
C ARG A 42 20.90 -1.27 -12.28
N ALA A 43 21.04 -0.33 -13.21
CA ALA A 43 19.90 0.30 -13.87
C ALA A 43 19.09 -0.72 -14.69
N LYS A 44 19.77 -1.64 -15.38
CA LYS A 44 19.11 -2.71 -16.16
C LYS A 44 18.28 -3.64 -15.26
N VAL A 45 18.87 -4.15 -14.18
CA VAL A 45 18.21 -5.07 -13.25
C VAL A 45 17.06 -4.39 -12.52
N GLU A 46 17.27 -3.16 -12.03
CA GLU A 46 16.24 -2.41 -11.32
C GLU A 46 15.02 -2.12 -12.21
N ASN A 47 15.24 -1.72 -13.47
CA ASN A 47 14.14 -1.47 -14.41
C ASN A 47 13.39 -2.76 -14.79
N ALA A 48 14.10 -3.87 -15.00
CA ALA A 48 13.49 -5.16 -15.29
C ALA A 48 12.62 -5.65 -14.11
N ALA A 49 13.15 -5.58 -12.89
CA ALA A 49 12.38 -5.91 -11.69
C ALA A 49 11.16 -5.00 -11.53
N ALA A 50 11.28 -3.70 -11.86
CA ALA A 50 10.19 -2.75 -11.67
C ALA A 50 9.06 -3.00 -12.67
N ALA A 51 9.41 -3.39 -13.89
CA ALA A 51 8.46 -3.84 -14.90
C ALA A 51 7.76 -5.13 -14.47
N ALA A 52 8.51 -6.12 -13.96
CA ALA A 52 7.95 -7.39 -13.47
C ALA A 52 7.03 -7.21 -12.26
N TRP A 53 7.31 -6.25 -11.39
CA TRP A 53 6.49 -5.97 -10.20
C TRP A 53 5.21 -5.17 -10.52
N ARG A 54 5.16 -4.47 -11.66
CA ARG A 54 4.03 -3.60 -12.03
C ARG A 54 2.66 -4.28 -12.03
N PRO A 55 2.47 -5.49 -12.59
CA PRO A 55 1.18 -6.18 -12.52
C PRO A 55 0.73 -6.43 -11.09
N LEU A 56 1.64 -6.85 -10.20
CA LEU A 56 1.33 -7.07 -8.78
C LEU A 56 0.92 -5.78 -8.07
N VAL A 57 1.58 -4.65 -8.39
CA VAL A 57 1.19 -3.33 -7.88
C VAL A 57 -0.23 -2.98 -8.32
N LEU A 58 -0.55 -3.13 -9.62
CA LEU A 58 -1.88 -2.84 -10.15
C LEU A 58 -2.95 -3.73 -9.52
N THR A 59 -2.73 -5.04 -9.47
CA THR A 59 -3.67 -5.99 -8.86
C THR A 59 -3.89 -5.71 -7.38
N SER A 60 -2.84 -5.35 -6.64
CA SER A 60 -2.94 -4.99 -5.23
C SER A 60 -3.72 -3.69 -5.02
N ILE A 61 -3.49 -2.67 -5.85
CA ILE A 61 -4.25 -1.42 -5.80
C ILE A 61 -5.74 -1.68 -6.08
N VAL A 62 -6.06 -2.45 -7.11
CA VAL A 62 -7.46 -2.81 -7.43
C VAL A 62 -8.09 -3.59 -6.28
N GLY A 63 -7.40 -4.59 -5.74
CA GLY A 63 -7.88 -5.36 -4.60
C GLY A 63 -8.15 -4.49 -3.36
N LEU A 64 -7.27 -3.54 -3.06
CA LEU A 64 -7.45 -2.59 -1.96
C LEU A 64 -8.60 -1.60 -2.19
N LEU A 65 -8.76 -1.08 -3.41
CA LEU A 65 -9.86 -0.19 -3.75
C LEU A 65 -11.20 -0.90 -3.62
N VAL A 66 -11.32 -2.09 -4.23
CA VAL A 66 -12.56 -2.88 -4.21
C VAL A 66 -12.92 -3.28 -2.78
N SER A 67 -11.98 -3.89 -2.05
CA SER A 67 -12.24 -4.36 -0.68
C SER A 67 -12.38 -3.23 0.35
N GLY A 68 -11.61 -2.16 0.21
CA GLY A 68 -11.69 -0.98 1.08
C GLY A 68 -13.00 -0.24 0.89
N SER A 69 -13.46 -0.08 -0.35
CA SER A 69 -14.74 0.57 -0.66
C SER A 69 -15.91 -0.26 -0.15
N TRP A 70 -15.89 -1.58 -0.40
CA TRP A 70 -16.90 -2.50 0.15
C TRP A 70 -17.02 -2.35 1.67
N ASN A 71 -15.89 -2.44 2.38
CA ASN A 71 -15.86 -2.33 3.83
C ASN A 71 -16.33 -0.96 4.34
N PHE A 72 -15.99 0.13 3.64
CA PHE A 72 -16.47 1.46 4.00
C PHE A 72 -17.99 1.58 3.85
N LEU A 73 -18.54 1.19 2.69
CA LEU A 73 -19.97 1.29 2.39
C LEU A 73 -20.83 0.41 3.32
N THR A 74 -20.36 -0.79 3.64
CA THR A 74 -21.12 -1.77 4.43
C THR A 74 -20.98 -1.58 5.93
N ASN A 75 -19.80 -1.18 6.44
CA ASN A 75 -19.51 -1.19 7.87
C ASN A 75 -19.32 0.18 8.51
N PHE A 76 -19.05 1.23 7.72
CA PHE A 76 -18.71 2.56 8.26
C PHE A 76 -19.62 3.68 7.81
N LEU A 77 -20.17 3.62 6.60
CA LEU A 77 -20.98 4.71 6.04
C LEU A 77 -22.22 5.03 6.89
N HIS A 78 -22.87 4.00 7.44
CA HIS A 78 -24.10 4.13 8.24
C HIS A 78 -23.85 3.97 9.73
N ARG A 79 -22.58 4.07 10.17
CA ARG A 79 -22.23 3.78 11.55
C ARG A 79 -22.46 5.00 12.44
N GLU A 80 -23.40 4.87 13.36
CA GLU A 80 -23.65 5.87 14.41
C GLU A 80 -22.69 5.68 15.60
N GLY A 81 -22.53 6.73 16.41
CA GLY A 81 -21.73 6.69 17.64
C GLY A 81 -20.20 6.72 17.46
N LEU A 82 -19.70 7.11 16.27
CA LEU A 82 -18.26 7.27 16.06
C LEU A 82 -17.70 8.44 16.91
N SER A 83 -16.53 8.22 17.52
CA SER A 83 -15.82 9.28 18.25
C SER A 83 -15.54 10.49 17.35
N ARG A 84 -15.57 11.70 17.94
CA ARG A 84 -15.29 12.98 17.23
C ARG A 84 -13.96 12.96 16.46
N GLY A 85 -12.98 12.18 16.92
CA GLY A 85 -11.67 12.03 16.26
C GLY A 85 -11.64 11.05 15.08
N TRP A 86 -12.70 10.28 14.83
CA TRP A 86 -12.69 9.21 13.82
C TRP A 86 -12.54 9.75 12.39
N HIS A 87 -13.34 10.74 12.01
CA HIS A 87 -13.34 11.32 10.66
C HIS A 87 -11.99 11.92 10.23
N PRO A 88 -11.31 12.77 11.03
CA PRO A 88 -10.01 13.30 10.62
C PRO A 88 -8.94 12.23 10.49
N VAL A 89 -8.92 11.23 11.40
CA VAL A 89 -7.97 10.11 11.33
C VAL A 89 -8.24 9.26 10.07
N PHE A 90 -9.50 9.01 9.74
CA PHE A 90 -9.89 8.31 8.53
C PHE A 90 -9.47 9.08 7.28
N GLY A 91 -9.72 10.39 7.24
CA GLY A 91 -9.30 11.26 6.14
C GLY A 91 -7.80 11.21 5.87
N VAL A 92 -6.97 11.36 6.92
CA VAL A 92 -5.51 11.25 6.79
C VAL A 92 -5.10 9.87 6.28
N LYS A 93 -5.71 8.79 6.78
CA LYS A 93 -5.43 7.44 6.29
C LYS A 93 -5.72 7.31 4.80
N ILE A 94 -6.85 7.84 4.32
CA ILE A 94 -7.20 7.77 2.90
C ILE A 94 -6.22 8.59 2.04
N LEU A 95 -5.81 9.78 2.48
CA LEU A 95 -4.80 10.56 1.77
C LEU A 95 -3.46 9.80 1.65
N LEU A 96 -3.03 9.13 2.73
CA LEU A 96 -1.83 8.28 2.70
C LEU A 96 -1.99 7.08 1.76
N VAL A 97 -3.16 6.43 1.73
CA VAL A 97 -3.43 5.32 0.81
C VAL A 97 -3.34 5.80 -0.65
N LEU A 98 -3.95 6.94 -0.97
CA LEU A 98 -3.87 7.54 -2.30
C LEU A 98 -2.43 7.91 -2.67
N HIS A 99 -1.65 8.44 -1.72
CA HIS A 99 -0.22 8.68 -1.89
C HIS A 99 0.53 7.38 -2.23
N VAL A 100 0.32 6.30 -1.46
CA VAL A 100 0.96 5.00 -1.72
C VAL A 100 0.62 4.48 -3.12
N PHE A 101 -0.63 4.57 -3.56
CA PHE A 101 -1.05 4.11 -4.88
C PHE A 101 -0.37 4.91 -6.00
N ALA A 102 -0.44 6.23 -5.92
CA ALA A 102 0.16 7.11 -6.92
C ALA A 102 1.68 6.88 -7.01
N VAL A 103 2.37 6.82 -5.88
CA VAL A 103 3.83 6.68 -5.85
C VAL A 103 4.25 5.27 -6.28
N ALA A 104 3.48 4.21 -5.97
CA ALA A 104 3.81 2.84 -6.40
C ALA A 104 3.70 2.71 -7.93
N LEU A 105 2.71 3.35 -8.54
CA LEU A 105 2.58 3.41 -9.99
C LEU A 105 3.71 4.19 -10.67
N LEU A 106 4.21 5.25 -10.02
CA LEU A 106 5.39 5.98 -10.49
C LEU A 106 6.66 5.16 -10.31
N ALA A 107 6.83 4.49 -9.17
CA ALA A 107 7.99 3.65 -8.86
C ALA A 107 8.18 2.53 -9.89
N THR A 108 7.10 2.01 -10.48
CA THR A 108 7.17 0.98 -11.52
C THR A 108 7.39 1.50 -12.94
N LYS A 109 7.51 2.83 -13.14
CA LYS A 109 7.85 3.39 -14.46
C LYS A 109 9.30 3.06 -14.86
N PRO A 110 9.57 2.76 -16.14
CA PRO A 110 10.93 2.64 -16.66
C PRO A 110 11.75 3.92 -16.45
N GLY A 111 13.05 3.78 -16.17
CA GLY A 111 13.98 4.91 -16.09
C GLY A 111 13.74 5.87 -14.91
N ASN A 112 12.98 5.45 -13.90
CA ASN A 112 12.65 6.31 -12.77
C ASN A 112 13.84 6.50 -11.82
N THR A 113 14.51 7.65 -11.94
CA THR A 113 15.66 8.03 -11.10
C THR A 113 15.31 8.30 -9.64
N LYS A 114 14.02 8.43 -9.30
CA LYS A 114 13.53 8.73 -7.94
C LYS A 114 12.99 7.48 -7.23
N ARG A 115 13.10 6.28 -7.83
CA ARG A 115 12.49 5.04 -7.34
C ARG A 115 12.84 4.73 -5.90
N GLY A 116 14.11 4.77 -5.52
CA GLY A 116 14.54 4.48 -4.14
C GLY A 116 13.87 5.39 -3.10
N ARG A 117 13.86 6.71 -3.35
CA ARG A 117 13.20 7.69 -2.46
C ARG A 117 11.68 7.47 -2.41
N GLN A 118 11.07 7.19 -3.55
CA GLN A 118 9.63 6.92 -3.65
C GLN A 118 9.21 5.68 -2.88
N LEU A 119 9.96 4.58 -3.02
CA LEU A 119 9.71 3.35 -2.28
C LEU A 119 9.92 3.54 -0.78
N THR A 120 10.91 4.33 -0.38
CA THR A 120 11.11 4.71 1.03
C THR A 120 9.90 5.50 1.57
N GLY A 121 9.40 6.47 0.79
CA GLY A 121 8.19 7.22 1.14
C GLY A 121 6.95 6.33 1.27
N ILE A 122 6.81 5.34 0.38
CA ILE A 122 5.75 4.33 0.48
C ILE A 122 5.93 3.46 1.73
N ALA A 123 7.15 3.04 2.06
CA ALA A 123 7.42 2.21 3.24
C ALA A 123 6.96 2.93 4.51
N VAL A 124 7.32 4.21 4.67
CA VAL A 124 6.90 5.04 5.81
C VAL A 124 5.37 5.23 5.81
N SER A 125 4.80 5.62 4.67
CA SER A 125 3.34 5.85 4.55
C SER A 125 2.53 4.57 4.82
N GLY A 126 3.01 3.42 4.34
CA GLY A 126 2.41 2.10 4.57
C GLY A 126 2.39 1.73 6.05
N MET A 127 3.48 1.97 6.77
CA MET A 127 3.54 1.77 8.22
C MET A 127 2.57 2.68 8.97
N LEU A 128 2.50 3.96 8.57
CA LEU A 128 1.53 4.91 9.14
C LEU A 128 0.09 4.48 8.87
N ILE A 129 -0.24 3.97 7.68
CA ILE A 129 -1.59 3.45 7.37
C ILE A 129 -1.95 2.28 8.30
N ILE A 130 -1.02 1.39 8.59
CA ILE A 130 -1.24 0.26 9.52
C ILE A 130 -1.49 0.79 10.93
N LEU A 131 -0.66 1.72 11.41
CA LEU A 131 -0.84 2.37 12.72
C LEU A 131 -2.20 3.08 12.83
N LEU A 132 -2.57 3.88 11.85
CA LEU A 132 -3.86 4.57 11.81
C LEU A 132 -5.03 3.58 11.76
N SER A 133 -4.85 2.40 11.17
CA SER A 133 -5.87 1.35 11.20
C SER A 133 -6.11 0.81 12.61
N ALA A 134 -5.06 0.71 13.44
CA ALA A 134 -5.20 0.35 14.85
C ALA A 134 -5.89 1.47 15.65
N VAL A 135 -5.53 2.73 15.40
CA VAL A 135 -6.18 3.90 16.04
C VAL A 135 -7.67 3.95 15.70
N LEU A 136 -8.04 3.81 14.42
CA LEU A 136 -9.44 3.80 13.99
C LEU A 136 -10.23 2.67 14.65
N ARG A 137 -9.63 1.49 14.86
CA ARG A 137 -10.28 0.40 15.58
C ARG A 137 -10.62 0.77 17.03
N ILE A 138 -9.79 1.58 17.69
CA ILE A 138 -10.06 2.07 19.04
C ILE A 138 -11.17 3.13 19.02
N LEU A 139 -11.12 4.06 18.07
CA LEU A 139 -12.10 5.14 17.91
C LEU A 139 -13.47 4.69 17.37
N SER A 140 -13.55 3.46 16.87
CA SER A 140 -14.78 2.80 16.43
C SER A 140 -15.38 1.88 17.48
N LYS A 141 -14.86 1.83 18.71
CA LYS A 141 -15.52 1.18 19.84
C LYS A 141 -16.33 2.20 20.60
#